data_AF-A0A6L7CTJ8-F1
#
_entry.id   AF-A0A6L7CTJ8-F1
#
_cell.length_a   1.000
_cell.length_b   1.000
_cell.length_c   1.000
_cell.angle_alpha   90.00
_cell.angle_beta   90.00
_cell.angle_gamma   90.00
#
_symmetry.space_group_name_H-M   'P 1'
#
loop_
_entity.id
_entity.type
_entity.pdbx_description
1 polymer ?
#
loop_
_entity_poly.entity_id
_entity_poly.type
_entity_poly.pdbx_seq_one_letter_code
_entity_poly.pdbx_strand_id
1 'polypeptide(L)'
;AHWLLTERPFKHQEKDYLLYKFNRFQACRYGLEGVITDPHTGDRRPLTEDTLRLLEKIAPSAHKIGASSAIEALHRQVVSGLNEAQLMRDFVADGGSLIGLVKKHCEIWAGD
;
A
#
# COMPACT_ATOMS: atom_id res chain seq x y z
N ALA A 1 -8.20 10.48 -8.75
CA ALA A 1 -8.55 10.11 -10.13
C ALA A 1 -7.85 10.94 -11.22
N HIS A 2 -7.20 12.08 -10.93
CA HIS A 2 -6.60 12.99 -11.93
C HIS A 2 -5.78 12.28 -13.02
N TRP A 3 -4.74 11.52 -12.65
CA TRP A 3 -3.85 10.83 -13.61
C TRP A 3 -4.61 9.91 -14.60
N LEU A 4 -5.56 9.11 -14.11
CA LEU A 4 -6.33 8.19 -14.93
C LEU A 4 -7.21 8.90 -15.96
N LEU A 5 -7.83 10.01 -15.55
CA LEU A 5 -8.73 10.79 -16.39
C LEU A 5 -7.99 11.60 -17.45
N THR A 6 -6.79 12.09 -17.11
CA THR A 6 -5.94 12.88 -18.01
C THR A 6 -5.17 12.00 -19.00
N GLU A 7 -4.45 10.98 -18.51
CA GLU A 7 -3.54 10.20 -19.35
C GLU A 7 -4.22 9.05 -20.10
N ARG A 8 -5.38 8.57 -19.60
CA ARG A 8 -6.12 7.40 -20.12
C ARG A 8 -5.18 6.24 -20.54
N PRO A 9 -4.30 5.79 -19.63
CA PRO A 9 -3.10 5.04 -19.97
C PRO A 9 -3.37 3.56 -20.34
N PHE A 10 -4.60 3.09 -20.16
CA PHE A 10 -4.99 1.70 -20.42
C PHE A 10 -6.42 1.61 -20.95
N LYS A 11 -6.66 0.54 -21.72
CA LYS A 11 -8.00 0.11 -22.14
C LYS A 11 -8.39 -1.13 -21.36
N HIS A 12 -9.30 -0.94 -20.40
CA HIS A 12 -9.77 -2.00 -19.50
C HIS A 12 -10.35 -3.19 -20.27
N GLN A 13 -9.97 -4.39 -19.84
CA GLN A 13 -10.41 -5.66 -20.37
C GLN A 13 -10.70 -6.65 -19.22
N GLU A 14 -11.54 -7.65 -19.47
CA GLU A 14 -11.86 -8.67 -18.46
C GLU A 14 -10.63 -9.38 -17.91
N LYS A 15 -9.62 -9.60 -18.77
CA LYS A 15 -8.35 -10.24 -18.39
C LYS A 15 -7.58 -9.51 -17.28
N ASP A 16 -7.79 -8.20 -17.13
CA ASP A 16 -7.12 -7.38 -16.11
C ASP A 16 -7.53 -7.85 -14.70
N TYR A 17 -8.69 -8.49 -14.58
CA TYR A 17 -9.24 -8.98 -13.32
C TYR A 17 -8.81 -10.42 -12.99
N LEU A 18 -8.20 -11.16 -13.92
CA LEU A 18 -7.85 -12.58 -13.73
C LEU A 18 -6.94 -12.81 -12.53
N LEU A 19 -5.97 -11.92 -12.31
CA LEU A 19 -5.01 -12.02 -11.21
C LEU A 19 -5.43 -11.23 -9.96
N TYR A 20 -6.59 -10.57 -9.96
CA TYR A 20 -7.01 -9.76 -8.83
C TYR A 20 -7.06 -10.56 -7.52
N LYS A 21 -7.66 -11.76 -7.53
CA LYS A 21 -7.75 -12.61 -6.33
C LYS A 21 -6.36 -13.00 -5.82
N PHE A 22 -5.43 -13.32 -6.72
CA PHE A 22 -4.07 -13.70 -6.37
C PHE A 22 -3.28 -12.52 -5.81
N ASN A 23 -3.27 -11.39 -6.52
CA ASN A 23 -2.56 -10.18 -6.08
C ASN A 23 -3.12 -9.65 -4.75
N ARG A 24 -4.45 -9.70 -4.56
CA ARG A 24 -5.09 -9.36 -3.29
C ARG A 24 -4.65 -10.29 -2.17
N PHE A 25 -4.59 -11.60 -2.41
CA PHE A 25 -4.11 -12.54 -1.41
C PHE A 25 -2.65 -12.25 -1.02
N GLN A 26 -1.78 -11.97 -2.00
CA GLN A 26 -0.38 -11.62 -1.75
C GLN A 26 -0.26 -10.37 -0.86
N ALA A 27 -0.97 -9.30 -1.20
CA ALA A 27 -0.99 -8.07 -0.42
C ALA A 27 -1.54 -8.30 1.01
N CYS A 28 -2.63 -9.06 1.17
CA CYS A 28 -3.20 -9.31 2.49
C CYS A 28 -2.34 -10.23 3.37
N ARG A 29 -1.70 -11.24 2.78
CA ARG A 29 -0.97 -12.27 3.55
C ARG A 29 0.46 -11.86 3.87
N TYR A 30 1.10 -11.13 2.97
CA TYR A 30 2.53 -10.81 3.02
C TYR A 30 2.81 -9.31 3.03
N GLY A 31 1.78 -8.46 2.94
CA GLY A 31 1.95 -7.01 2.98
C GLY A 31 2.86 -6.52 1.84
N LEU A 32 3.80 -5.64 2.18
CA LEU A 32 4.78 -5.08 1.24
C LEU A 32 5.76 -6.13 0.67
N GLU A 33 5.95 -7.24 1.37
CA GLU A 33 6.77 -8.38 0.89
C GLU A 33 6.01 -9.28 -0.10
N GLY A 34 4.72 -9.03 -0.30
CA GLY A 34 3.92 -9.75 -1.28
C GLY A 34 4.43 -9.51 -2.71
N VAL A 35 4.10 -10.45 -3.60
CA VAL A 35 4.41 -10.33 -5.03
C VAL A 35 3.17 -9.88 -5.80
N ILE A 36 3.31 -8.85 -6.62
CA ILE A 36 2.30 -8.47 -7.61
C ILE A 36 2.68 -9.03 -8.97
N THR A 37 1.69 -9.60 -9.66
CA THR A 37 1.84 -10.11 -11.02
C THR A 37 1.03 -9.26 -11.98
N ASP A 38 1.66 -8.78 -13.05
CA ASP A 38 1.00 -8.03 -14.12
C ASP A 38 0.17 -8.99 -15.01
N PRO A 39 -1.13 -8.72 -15.24
CA PRO A 39 -2.02 -9.63 -15.97
C PRO A 39 -1.79 -9.66 -17.48
N HIS A 40 -1.01 -8.74 -18.04
CA HIS A 40 -0.74 -8.66 -19.48
C HIS A 40 0.57 -9.32 -19.87
N THR A 41 1.59 -9.13 -19.05
CA THR A 41 2.97 -9.57 -19.30
C THR A 41 3.33 -10.82 -18.51
N GLY A 42 2.64 -11.07 -17.38
CA GLY A 42 3.03 -12.09 -16.42
C GLY A 42 4.22 -11.70 -15.55
N ASP A 43 4.74 -10.47 -15.70
CA ASP A 43 5.86 -9.96 -14.91
C ASP A 43 5.50 -9.96 -13.42
N ARG A 44 6.45 -10.39 -12.60
CA ARG A 44 6.30 -10.49 -11.15
C ARG A 44 7.29 -9.58 -10.48
N ARG A 45 6.86 -8.84 -9.48
CA ARG A 45 7.74 -7.98 -8.68
C ARG A 45 7.25 -7.80 -7.24
N PRO A 46 8.12 -7.41 -6.31
CA PRO A 46 7.71 -7.06 -4.95
C PRO A 46 6.70 -5.91 -4.96
N LEU A 47 5.72 -5.97 -4.05
CA LEU A 47 4.71 -4.93 -3.90
C LEU A 47 5.34 -3.59 -3.50
N THR A 48 6.43 -3.61 -2.71
CA THR A 48 7.26 -2.43 -2.42
C THR A 48 7.72 -1.73 -3.70
N GLU A 49 8.34 -2.47 -4.63
CA GLU A 49 8.86 -1.89 -5.88
C GLU A 49 7.73 -1.32 -6.74
N ASP A 50 6.64 -2.07 -6.90
CA ASP A 50 5.50 -1.64 -7.72
C ASP A 50 4.83 -0.39 -7.14
N THR A 51 4.71 -0.33 -5.80
CA THR A 51 4.13 0.84 -5.11
C THR A 51 5.01 2.07 -5.28
N LEU A 52 6.34 1.96 -5.14
CA LEU A 52 7.24 3.10 -5.35
C LEU A 52 7.15 3.64 -6.78
N ARG A 53 7.15 2.75 -7.77
CA ARG A 53 6.97 3.12 -9.18
C ARG A 53 5.63 3.79 -9.44
N LEU A 54 4.55 3.30 -8.79
CA LEU A 54 3.23 3.92 -8.89
C LEU A 54 3.24 5.33 -8.28
N LEU A 55 3.84 5.51 -7.11
CA LEU A 55 3.95 6.82 -6.44
C LEU A 55 4.71 7.83 -7.30
N GLU A 56 5.84 7.45 -7.88
CA GLU A 56 6.59 8.29 -8.83
C GLU A 56 5.74 8.67 -10.04
N LYS A 57 5.02 7.70 -10.62
CA LYS A 57 4.17 7.90 -11.80
C LYS A 57 3.05 8.90 -11.55
N ILE A 58 2.44 8.86 -10.37
CA ILE A 58 1.30 9.74 -10.03
C ILE A 58 1.73 11.05 -9.37
N ALA A 59 2.99 11.21 -8.95
CA ALA A 59 3.50 12.40 -8.29
C ALA A 59 3.21 13.71 -9.05
N PRO A 60 3.40 13.81 -10.38
CA PRO A 60 3.06 15.03 -11.11
C PRO A 60 1.56 15.37 -11.06
N SER A 61 0.70 14.35 -11.04
CA SER A 61 -0.75 14.55 -10.89
C SER A 61 -1.13 14.95 -9.48
N ALA A 62 -0.47 14.40 -8.45
CA ALA A 62 -0.68 14.79 -7.07
C ALA A 62 -0.26 16.25 -6.83
N HIS A 63 0.85 16.68 -7.44
CA HIS A 63 1.32 18.06 -7.35
C HIS A 63 0.29 19.07 -7.87
N LYS A 64 -0.32 18.80 -9.03
CA LYS A 64 -1.35 19.66 -9.64
C LYS A 64 -2.58 19.89 -8.74
N ILE A 65 -2.87 18.97 -7.83
CA ILE A 65 -4.02 19.05 -6.92
C ILE A 65 -3.62 19.37 -5.47
N GLY A 66 -2.37 19.75 -5.23
CA GLY A 66 -1.87 20.10 -3.89
C GLY A 66 -1.68 18.90 -2.94
N ALA A 67 -1.54 17.68 -3.47
CA ALA A 67 -1.43 16.44 -2.70
C ALA A 67 0.01 15.86 -2.64
N SER A 68 1.04 16.66 -2.93
CA SER A 68 2.44 16.19 -2.92
C SER A 68 2.86 15.60 -1.56
N SER A 69 2.43 16.21 -0.45
CA SER A 69 2.75 15.74 0.91
C SER A 69 2.25 14.32 1.19
N ALA A 70 1.11 13.94 0.63
CA ALA A 70 0.56 12.59 0.78
C ALA A 70 1.41 11.55 0.03
N ILE A 71 1.89 11.88 -1.18
CA ILE A 71 2.81 11.01 -1.94
C ILE A 71 4.12 10.82 -1.18
N GLU A 72 4.69 11.89 -0.63
CA GLU A 72 5.91 11.80 0.17
C GLU A 72 5.73 10.97 1.44
N ALA A 73 4.59 11.11 2.12
CA ALA A 73 4.29 10.33 3.32
C ALA A 73 4.20 8.83 3.00
N LEU A 74 3.48 8.46 1.94
CA LEU A 74 3.38 7.08 1.46
C LEU A 74 4.75 6.54 1.02
N HIS A 75 5.54 7.34 0.30
CA HIS A 75 6.88 6.95 -0.12
C HIS A 75 7.76 6.64 1.09
N ARG A 76 7.80 7.52 2.10
CA ARG A 76 8.55 7.27 3.34
C ARG A 76 8.08 6.00 4.06
N GLN A 77 6.77 5.77 4.13
CA GLN A 77 6.22 4.57 4.75
C GLN A 77 6.69 3.30 4.03
N VAL A 78 6.60 3.26 2.70
CA VAL A 78 7.02 2.11 1.88
C VAL A 78 8.51 1.86 2.00
N VAL A 79 9.35 2.90 1.94
CA VAL A 79 10.82 2.79 2.09
C VAL A 79 11.21 2.30 3.48
N SER A 80 10.51 2.76 4.53
CA SER A 80 10.81 2.34 5.89
C SER A 80 10.51 0.86 6.16
N GLY A 81 9.62 0.25 5.35
CA GLY A 81 9.07 -1.09 5.61
C GLY A 81 8.16 -1.17 6.84
N LEU A 82 8.09 -0.11 7.65
CA LEU A 82 7.30 -0.04 8.86
C LEU A 82 5.84 0.20 8.52
N ASN A 83 4.99 -0.71 8.98
CA ASN A 83 3.55 -0.60 8.87
C ASN A 83 2.91 -0.97 10.20
N GLU A 84 1.64 -0.59 10.35
CA GLU A 84 0.87 -0.83 11.57
C GLU A 84 0.89 -2.30 11.99
N ALA A 85 0.81 -3.23 11.03
CA ALA A 85 0.82 -4.65 11.34
C ALA A 85 2.15 -5.10 11.99
N GLN A 86 3.28 -4.50 11.62
CA GLN A 86 4.56 -4.75 12.28
C GLN A 86 4.55 -4.18 13.71
N LEU A 87 4.10 -2.93 13.89
CA LEU A 87 3.98 -2.31 15.21
C LEU A 87 3.08 -3.12 16.17
N MET A 88 1.98 -3.68 15.65
CA MET A 88 1.09 -4.57 16.40
C MET A 88 1.79 -5.88 16.80
N ARG A 89 2.60 -6.46 15.90
CA ARG A 89 3.37 -7.68 16.21
C ARG A 89 4.44 -7.42 17.25
N ASP A 90 5.19 -6.33 17.10
CA ASP A 90 6.24 -5.93 18.03
C ASP A 90 5.66 -5.67 19.42
N PHE A 91 4.54 -4.95 19.52
CA PHE A 91 3.85 -4.72 20.80
C PHE A 91 3.51 -6.02 21.54
N VAL A 92 3.03 -7.05 20.82
CA VAL A 92 2.70 -8.35 21.42
C VAL A 92 3.97 -9.15 21.74
N ALA A 93 4.97 -9.11 20.87
CA ALA A 93 6.26 -9.78 21.08
C ALA A 93 7.00 -9.21 22.30
N ASP A 94 6.84 -7.92 22.58
CA ASP A 94 7.42 -7.21 23.73
C ASP A 94 6.63 -7.44 25.04
N GLY A 95 5.69 -8.40 25.05
CA GLY A 95 4.92 -8.80 26.24
C GLY A 95 3.57 -8.11 26.40
N GLY A 96 3.16 -7.30 25.41
CA GLY A 96 1.80 -6.74 25.35
C GLY A 96 0.75 -7.82 25.10
N SER A 97 -0.47 -7.62 25.63
CA SER A 97 -1.61 -8.49 25.33
C SER A 97 -2.43 -7.95 24.15
N LEU A 98 -3.18 -8.81 23.47
CA LEU A 98 -4.11 -8.36 22.42
C LEU A 98 -5.16 -7.35 22.95
N ILE A 99 -5.59 -7.51 24.21
CA ILE A 99 -6.49 -6.56 24.87
C ILE A 99 -5.80 -5.21 25.07
N GLY A 100 -4.54 -5.23 25.53
CA GLY A 100 -3.71 -4.03 25.67
C GLY A 100 -3.48 -3.32 24.34
N LEU A 101 -3.30 -4.07 23.26
CA LEU A 101 -3.15 -3.52 21.91
C LEU A 101 -4.41 -2.76 21.48
N VAL A 102 -5.59 -3.37 21.64
CA VAL A 102 -6.87 -2.72 21.33
C VAL A 102 -7.08 -1.47 22.19
N LYS A 103 -6.79 -1.55 23.50
CA LYS A 103 -6.86 -0.39 24.40
C LYS A 103 -5.98 0.76 23.90
N LYS A 104 -4.73 0.48 23.54
CA LYS A 104 -3.79 1.47 23.01
C LYS A 104 -4.31 2.14 21.74
N HIS A 105 -4.89 1.37 20.81
CA HIS A 105 -5.50 1.96 19.61
C HIS A 105 -6.71 2.84 19.95
N CYS A 106 -7.52 2.45 20.93
CA CYS A 106 -8.62 3.30 21.41
C CYS A 106 -8.13 4.61 22.02
N GLU A 107 -7.04 4.59 22.80
CA GLU A 107 -6.40 5.79 23.36
C GLU A 107 -5.89 6.72 22.25
N ILE A 108 -5.14 6.19 21.28
CA ILE A 108 -4.68 6.94 20.09
C ILE A 108 -5.85 7.57 19.34
N TRP A 109 -6.95 6.83 19.17
CA TRP A 109 -8.14 7.32 18.49
C TRP A 109 -8.86 8.42 19.30
N ALA A 110 -8.88 8.32 20.63
CA ALA A 110 -9.43 9.34 21.51
C ALA A 110 -8.61 10.64 21.51
N GLY A 111 -7.35 10.58 21.09
CA GLY A 111 -6.42 11.71 21.12
C GLY A 111 -5.71 11.88 22.47
N ASP A 112 -5.71 10.83 23.30
CA ASP A 112 -5.03 10.76 24.60
C ASP A 112 -3.56 10.34 24.47
#